data_AF-A0A349DC97-F1
#
_entry.id   AF-A0A349DC97-F1
#
_cell.length_a   1.000
_cell.length_b   1.000
_cell.length_c   1.000
_cell.angle_alpha   90.00
_cell.angle_beta   90.00
_cell.angle_gamma   90.00
#
_symmetry.space_group_name_H-M   'P 1'
#
loop_
_entity.id
_entity.type
_entity.pdbx_description
1 polymer ?
#
loop_
_entity_poly.entity_id
_entity_poly.type
_entity_poly.pdbx_seq_one_letter_code
_entity_poly.pdbx_strand_id
1 'polypeptide(L)'
;GITLNPVSGYRSYELQTNNFENFIDEIMENQGLDRTKATVKAATEIMIPGGSEHNAGLAMDIGSLSESFEDTDEFAWLSENAADYG
;
A
#
# COMPACT_ATOMS: atom_id res chain seq x y z
N GLY A 1 -0.17 24.95 -10.27
CA GLY A 1 0.54 24.25 -9.19
C GLY A 1 -0.04 22.86 -9.07
N ILE A 2 0.71 21.90 -8.54
CA ILE A 2 0.28 20.52 -8.29
C ILE A 2 -0.30 20.43 -6.87
N THR A 3 -1.37 19.68 -6.66
CA THR A 3 -1.93 19.39 -5.33
C THR A 3 -1.71 17.93 -5.00
N LEU A 4 -0.97 17.65 -3.93
CA LEU A 4 -0.73 16.29 -3.45
C LEU A 4 -1.69 15.96 -2.31
N ASN A 5 -2.49 14.90 -2.46
CA ASN A 5 -3.48 14.48 -1.48
C ASN A 5 -2.96 13.27 -0.69
N PRO A 6 -2.67 13.38 0.62
CA PRO A 6 -2.28 12.22 1.43
C PRO A 6 -3.47 11.28 1.65
N VAL A 7 -3.25 9.99 1.39
CA VAL A 7 -4.25 8.93 1.52
C VAL A 7 -3.99 8.09 2.76
N SER A 8 -2.74 7.71 3.01
CA SER A 8 -2.40 6.82 4.11
C SER A 8 -0.98 7.07 4.62
N GLY A 9 -0.86 7.56 5.85
CA GLY A 9 0.41 7.73 6.55
C GLY A 9 0.66 6.59 7.55
N TYR A 10 0.80 6.93 8.83
CA TYR A 10 0.94 5.94 9.90
C TYR A 10 -0.21 4.92 9.93
N ARG A 11 0.14 3.64 10.03
CA ARG A 11 -0.78 2.53 10.29
C ARG A 11 -0.37 1.83 11.58
N SER A 12 -1.31 1.60 12.49
CA SER A 12 -1.03 0.76 13.65
C SER A 12 -0.73 -0.69 13.22
N TYR A 13 -0.06 -1.46 14.09
CA TYR A 13 0.12 -2.90 13.87
C TYR A 13 -1.22 -3.61 13.62
N GLU A 14 -2.26 -3.24 14.39
CA GLU A 14 -3.62 -3.77 14.25
C GLU A 14 -4.23 -3.44 12.88
N LEU A 15 -4.11 -2.19 12.42
CA LEU A 15 -4.62 -1.80 11.10
C LEU A 15 -3.90 -2.56 9.97
N GLN A 16 -2.58 -2.70 10.06
CA GLN A 16 -1.82 -3.48 9.08
C GLN A 16 -2.20 -4.96 9.12
N THR A 17 -2.52 -5.50 10.30
CA THR A 17 -3.04 -6.87 10.45
C THR A 17 -4.37 -7.04 9.73
N ASN A 18 -5.31 -6.12 9.95
CA ASN A 18 -6.61 -6.16 9.29
C ASN A 18 -6.47 -6.06 7.77
N ASN A 19 -5.63 -5.15 7.26
CA ASN A 19 -5.40 -5.03 5.82
C ASN A 19 -4.82 -6.32 5.21
N PHE A 20 -3.84 -6.93 5.89
CA PHE A 20 -3.21 -8.16 5.42
C PHE A 20 -4.18 -9.34 5.40
N GLU A 21 -4.95 -9.53 6.48
CA GLU A 21 -5.94 -10.60 6.58
C GLU A 21 -7.08 -10.42 5.57
N ASN A 22 -7.60 -9.20 5.41
CA ASN A 22 -8.63 -8.91 4.40
C ASN A 22 -8.16 -9.25 2.98
N PHE A 23 -6.89 -8.99 2.66
CA PHE A 23 -6.34 -9.29 1.34
C PHE A 23 -6.08 -10.79 1.14
N ILE A 24 -5.75 -11.53 2.20
CA ILE A 24 -5.73 -13.01 2.16
C ILE A 24 -7.11 -13.53 1.80
N ASP A 25 -8.15 -13.06 2.48
CA ASP A 25 -9.53 -13.48 2.24
C ASP A 25 -9.97 -13.15 0.81
N GLU A 26 -9.66 -11.94 0.33
CA GLU A 26 -9.93 -11.54 -1.06
C GLU A 26 -9.25 -12.47 -2.08
N ILE A 27 -7.98 -12.82 -1.86
CA ILE A 27 -7.25 -13.75 -2.74
C ILE A 27 -7.90 -15.15 -2.71
N MET A 28 -8.28 -15.63 -1.53
CA MET A 28 -8.96 -16.93 -1.39
C MET A 28 -10.28 -16.95 -2.17
N GLU A 29 -11.09 -15.89 -2.04
CA GLU A 29 -12.39 -15.77 -2.71
C GLU A 29 -12.23 -15.64 -4.23
N ASN A 30 -11.35 -14.76 -4.70
CA ASN A 30 -11.21 -14.46 -6.12
C ASN A 30 -10.45 -15.53 -6.92
N GLN A 31 -9.58 -16.30 -6.26
CA GLN A 31 -8.68 -17.24 -6.95
C GLN A 31 -8.86 -18.69 -6.50
N GLY A 32 -9.71 -18.96 -5.50
CA GLY A 32 -9.97 -20.30 -4.99
C GLY A 32 -8.75 -20.95 -4.33
N LEU A 33 -7.83 -20.13 -3.80
CA LEU A 33 -6.62 -20.61 -3.14
C LEU A 33 -6.91 -21.03 -1.70
N ASP A 34 -6.15 -22.00 -1.20
CA ASP A 34 -6.11 -22.27 0.24
C ASP A 34 -5.40 -21.13 0.99
N ARG A 35 -5.67 -21.00 2.29
CA ARG A 35 -5.12 -19.91 3.11
C ARG A 35 -3.59 -19.84 3.08
N THR A 36 -2.88 -20.96 2.97
CA THR A 36 -1.41 -20.96 2.96
C THR A 36 -0.90 -20.30 1.68
N LYS A 37 -1.42 -20.72 0.52
CA LYS A 37 -1.05 -20.12 -0.77
C LYS A 37 -1.50 -18.66 -0.87
N ALA A 38 -2.69 -18.35 -0.37
CA ALA A 38 -3.19 -16.98 -0.31
C ALA A 38 -2.31 -16.10 0.58
N THR A 39 -1.85 -16.58 1.73
CA THR A 39 -0.91 -15.86 2.62
C THR A 39 0.42 -15.57 1.92
N VAL A 40 1.00 -16.56 1.25
CA VAL A 40 2.26 -16.38 0.51
C VAL A 40 2.08 -15.36 -0.61
N LYS A 41 0.95 -15.38 -1.31
CA LYS A 41 0.65 -14.41 -2.37
C LYS A 41 0.35 -13.01 -1.80
N ALA A 42 -0.41 -12.90 -0.71
CA ALA A 42 -0.69 -11.62 -0.06
C ALA A 42 0.61 -10.92 0.35
N ALA A 43 1.58 -11.68 0.86
CA ALA A 43 2.88 -11.15 1.29
C ALA A 43 3.76 -10.61 0.14
N THR A 44 3.39 -10.81 -1.14
CA THR A 44 4.09 -10.16 -2.27
C THR A 44 3.58 -8.76 -2.56
N GLU A 45 2.37 -8.42 -2.11
CA GLU A 45 1.71 -7.14 -2.40
C GLU A 45 1.54 -6.27 -1.15
N ILE A 46 1.15 -6.89 -0.02
CA ILE A 46 0.95 -6.21 1.26
C ILE A 46 1.96 -6.75 2.27
N MET A 47 2.78 -5.85 2.80
CA MET A 47 3.73 -6.19 3.86
C MET A 47 3.03 -6.71 5.11
N ILE A 48 3.60 -7.76 5.69
CA ILE A 48 3.13 -8.34 6.96
C ILE A 48 3.13 -7.30 8.09
N PRO A 49 2.26 -7.45 9.10
CA PRO A 49 2.22 -6.55 10.26
C PRO A 49 3.58 -6.44 10.97
N GLY A 50 4.01 -5.21 11.23
CA GLY A 50 5.33 -4.91 11.78
C GLY A 50 6.46 -4.85 10.74
N GLY A 51 6.22 -5.29 9.51
CA GLY A 51 7.14 -5.16 8.38
C GLY A 51 6.84 -3.98 7.44
N SER A 52 5.70 -3.30 7.61
CA SER A 52 5.31 -2.15 6.78
C SER A 52 5.98 -0.86 7.24
N GLU A 53 6.47 -0.05 6.30
CA GLU A 53 7.01 1.29 6.60
C GLU A 53 5.94 2.25 7.18
N HIS A 54 4.67 2.02 6.86
CA HIS A 54 3.55 2.73 7.49
C HIS A 54 3.44 2.42 8.99
N ASN A 55 3.87 1.22 9.44
CA ASN A 55 3.96 0.94 10.88
C ASN A 55 5.03 1.78 11.58
N ALA A 56 6.11 2.12 10.87
CA ALA A 56 7.14 3.03 11.38
C ALA A 56 6.71 4.52 11.30
N GLY A 57 5.63 4.83 10.58
CA GLY A 57 5.22 6.21 10.31
C GLY A 57 6.15 6.94 9.34
N LEU A 58 6.89 6.20 8.50
CA LEU A 58 7.89 6.73 7.57
C LEU A 58 7.43 6.73 6.11
N ALA A 59 6.25 6.18 5.82
CA ALA A 59 5.68 6.12 4.48
C ALA A 59 4.37 6.90 4.37
N MET A 60 4.07 7.39 3.17
CA MET A 60 2.84 8.09 2.82
C MET A 60 2.35 7.65 1.44
N ASP A 61 1.15 7.09 1.37
CA ASP A 61 0.42 6.91 0.12
C ASP A 61 -0.16 8.27 -0.29
N ILE A 62 0.08 8.70 -1.53
CA ILE A 62 -0.37 10.01 -2.05
C ILE A 62 -1.17 9.80 -3.33
N GLY A 63 -2.28 10.51 -3.48
CA GLY A 63 -3.09 10.50 -4.70
C GLY A 63 -4.11 9.37 -4.72
N SER A 64 -3.83 8.31 -5.48
CA SER A 64 -4.73 7.18 -5.69
C SER A 64 -3.98 5.86 -5.62
N LEU A 65 -4.65 4.81 -5.15
CA LEU A 65 -4.11 3.44 -5.10
C LEU A 65 -4.35 2.66 -6.40
N SER A 66 -4.97 3.27 -7.40
CA SER A 66 -5.19 2.68 -8.73
C SER A 66 -3.92 2.77 -9.57
N GLU A 67 -3.66 1.74 -10.40
CA GLU A 67 -2.54 1.74 -11.37
C GLU A 67 -2.56 2.98 -12.26
N SER A 68 -3.74 3.46 -12.65
CA SER A 68 -3.92 4.67 -13.47
C SER A 68 -3.37 5.95 -12.83
N PHE A 69 -2.93 5.91 -11.57
CA PHE A 69 -2.24 7.04 -10.94
C PHE A 69 -0.91 7.35 -11.63
N GLU A 70 -0.24 6.36 -12.23
CA GLU A 70 1.04 6.55 -12.92
C GLU A 70 0.97 7.54 -14.10
N ASP A 71 -0.22 7.69 -14.68
CA ASP A 71 -0.48 8.60 -15.81
C ASP A 71 -0.81 10.05 -15.38
N THR A 72 -0.74 10.37 -14.10
CA THR A 72 -1.14 11.68 -13.56
C THR A 72 0.03 12.67 -13.44
N ASP A 73 -0.28 13.97 -13.47
CA ASP A 73 0.71 15.02 -13.22
C ASP A 73 1.28 14.93 -11.80
N GLU A 74 0.47 14.52 -10.81
CA GLU A 74 0.90 14.28 -9.43
C GLU A 74 1.98 13.19 -9.33
N PHE A 75 1.80 12.07 -10.04
CA PHE A 75 2.79 10.99 -10.07
C PHE A 75 4.09 11.43 -10.74
N ALA A 76 4.01 12.12 -11.88
CA ALA A 76 5.17 12.67 -12.56
C ALA A 76 5.95 13.63 -11.64
N TRP A 77 5.23 14.51 -10.95
CA TRP A 77 5.83 15.44 -10.00
C TRP A 77 6.51 14.71 -8.83
N LEU A 78 5.85 13.73 -8.21
CA LEU A 78 6.43 12.93 -7.12
C LEU A 78 7.70 12.19 -7.58
N SER A 79 7.67 11.59 -8.77
CA SER A 79 8.80 10.84 -9.32
C SER A 79 10.04 11.71 -9.53
N GLU A 80 9.85 12.97 -9.93
CA GLU A 80 10.94 13.91 -10.19
C GLU A 80 11.42 14.64 -8.92
N ASN A 81 10.54 14.88 -7.95
CA ASN A 81 10.81 15.84 -6.87
C ASN A 81 10.82 15.23 -5.47
N ALA A 82 10.20 14.07 -5.21
CA ALA A 82 10.01 13.57 -3.84
C ALA A 82 11.34 13.45 -3.06
N ALA A 83 12.40 12.97 -3.71
CA ALA A 83 13.71 12.78 -3.10
C ALA A 83 14.37 14.09 -2.62
N ASP A 84 13.97 15.25 -3.15
CA ASP A 84 14.45 16.56 -2.67
C ASP A 84 13.87 16.93 -1.30
N TYR A 85 12.88 16.17 -0.82
CA TYR A 85 12.15 16.42 0.43
C TYR A 85 12.36 15.34 1.52
N GLY A 86 13.21 14.34 1.28
CA GLY A 86 13.54 13.26 2.22
C GLY A 86 12.98 11.91 1.79
#